data_AF-A0A1H6J2D2-F1
#
_entry.id   AF-A0A1H6J2D2-F1
#
_cell.length_a   1.000
_cell.length_b   1.000
_cell.length_c   1.000
_cell.angle_alpha   90.00
_cell.angle_beta   90.00
_cell.angle_gamma   90.00
#
_symmetry.space_group_name_H-M   'P 1'
#
loop_
_entity.id
_entity.type
_entity.pdbx_description
1 polymer ?
#
loop_
_entity_poly.entity_id
_entity_poly.type
_entity_poly.pdbx_seq_one_letter_code
_entity_poly.pdbx_strand_id
1 'polypeptide(L)'
;MEIKELLGRIRSQEAELTDDEKLQMICSEIFPPLTDNRNGSRYRVSVCRRFIELEDAPVKRDDEGEVYRGEDESRLDRALTQTAEAYDRSEATIRSLCIHDVYAGDDQTEQFLEDLLEVEKRYNEI
;
A
#
# COMPACT_ATOMS: atom_id res chain seq x y z
N MET A 1 22.60 -34.86 19.97
CA MET A 1 22.02 -33.66 19.32
C MET A 1 20.85 -33.26 20.19
N GLU A 2 21.06 -32.27 21.05
CA GLU A 2 20.08 -31.92 22.08
C GLU A 2 18.95 -31.09 21.47
N ILE A 3 17.71 -31.36 21.89
CA ILE A 3 16.51 -30.56 21.53
C ILE A 3 16.77 -29.05 21.74
N LYS A 4 17.64 -28.68 22.69
CA LYS A 4 18.08 -27.29 22.93
C LYS A 4 18.85 -26.67 21.75
N GLU A 5 19.71 -27.41 21.06
CA GLU A 5 20.42 -26.90 19.87
C GLU A 5 19.47 -26.73 18.68
N LEU A 6 18.48 -27.63 18.56
CA LEU A 6 17.42 -27.55 17.56
C LEU A 6 16.49 -26.36 17.82
N LEU A 7 16.07 -26.14 19.06
CA LEU A 7 15.28 -24.98 19.46
C LEU A 7 16.05 -23.66 19.36
N GLY A 8 17.36 -23.68 19.63
CA GLY A 8 18.24 -22.54 19.40
C GLY A 8 18.38 -22.20 17.93
N ARG A 9 18.44 -23.21 17.05
CA ARG A 9 18.42 -23.02 15.59
C ARG A 9 17.08 -22.58 15.05
N ILE A 10 15.96 -23.09 15.59
CA ILE A 10 14.61 -22.67 15.21
C ILE A 10 14.34 -21.22 15.65
N ARG A 11 14.74 -20.83 16.86
CA ARG A 11 14.71 -19.42 17.30
C ARG A 11 15.65 -18.53 16.50
N SER A 12 16.82 -19.05 16.12
CA SER A 12 17.75 -18.35 15.23
C SER A 12 17.31 -18.37 13.75
N GLN A 13 16.24 -19.09 13.42
CA GLN A 13 15.57 -19.16 12.12
C GLN A 13 14.19 -18.49 12.15
N GLU A 14 13.83 -17.78 13.23
CA GLU A 14 12.88 -16.67 13.12
C GLU A 14 13.57 -15.61 12.27
N ALA A 15 13.59 -15.84 10.96
CA ALA A 15 13.99 -14.83 10.00
C ALA A 15 13.01 -13.67 10.23
N GLU A 16 13.54 -12.53 10.70
CA GLU A 16 12.79 -11.29 10.65
C GLU A 16 12.27 -11.15 9.21
N LEU A 17 10.95 -11.03 9.08
CA LEU A 17 10.32 -10.82 7.78
C LEU A 17 11.00 -9.65 7.09
N THR A 18 11.27 -9.78 5.80
CA THR A 18 11.75 -8.65 5.00
C THR A 18 10.71 -7.54 5.00
N ASP A 19 11.12 -6.30 4.76
CA ASP A 19 10.19 -5.15 4.71
C ASP A 19 9.04 -5.38 3.71
N ASP A 20 9.34 -6.05 2.60
CA ASP A 20 8.37 -6.47 1.59
C ASP A 20 7.33 -7.46 2.15
N GLU A 21 7.77 -8.45 2.91
CA GLU A 21 6.90 -9.45 3.52
C GLU A 21 6.07 -8.84 4.66
N LYS A 22 6.65 -7.94 5.45
CA LYS A 22 5.95 -7.18 6.49
C LYS A 22 4.83 -6.34 5.87
N LEU A 23 5.16 -5.56 4.83
CA LEU A 23 4.18 -4.71 4.15
C LEU A 23 3.07 -5.54 3.50
N GLN A 24 3.41 -6.66 2.85
CA GLN A 24 2.42 -7.56 2.27
C GLN A 24 1.49 -8.15 3.33
N MET A 25 2.03 -8.55 4.49
CA MET A 25 1.24 -9.04 5.62
C MET A 25 0.26 -7.97 6.11
N ILE A 26 0.73 -6.75 6.40
CA ILE A 26 -0.11 -5.62 6.85
C ILE A 26 -1.22 -5.33 5.84
N CYS A 27 -0.87 -5.25 4.54
CA CYS A 27 -1.85 -5.03 3.47
C CYS A 27 -2.94 -6.11 3.46
N SER A 28 -2.61 -7.37 3.72
CA SER A 28 -3.57 -8.47 3.74
C SER A 28 -4.53 -8.45 4.93
N GLU A 29 -4.13 -7.81 6.02
CA GLU A 29 -4.96 -7.67 7.23
C GLU A 29 -5.92 -6.48 7.16
N ILE A 30 -5.48 -5.39 6.53
CA ILE A 30 -6.24 -4.12 6.49
C ILE A 30 -7.18 -4.10 5.29
N PHE A 31 -6.66 -4.37 4.09
CA PHE A 31 -7.47 -4.18 2.89
C PHE A 31 -8.59 -5.21 2.78
N PRO A 32 -9.75 -4.83 2.21
CA PRO A 32 -10.79 -5.79 1.90
C PRO A 32 -10.26 -6.90 0.99
N PRO A 33 -10.68 -8.16 1.20
CA PRO A 33 -10.18 -9.28 0.43
C PRO A 33 -10.50 -9.13 -1.04
N LEU A 34 -9.52 -9.48 -1.89
CA LEU A 34 -9.70 -9.49 -3.33
C LEU A 34 -10.32 -10.81 -3.78
N THR A 35 -11.21 -10.75 -4.78
CA THR A 35 -11.65 -11.93 -5.52
C THR A 35 -10.50 -12.38 -6.43
N ASP A 36 -9.57 -13.12 -5.86
CA ASP A 36 -8.24 -13.31 -6.40
C ASP A 36 -8.25 -14.02 -7.78
N ASN A 37 -8.04 -13.23 -8.83
CA ASN A 37 -7.75 -13.62 -10.22
C ASN A 37 -7.12 -12.46 -11.03
N ARG A 38 -6.81 -11.33 -10.37
CA ARG A 38 -6.32 -10.09 -10.98
C ARG A 38 -5.14 -9.59 -10.16
N ASN A 39 -4.15 -8.96 -10.80
CA ASN A 39 -2.94 -8.42 -10.17
C ASN A 39 -3.17 -7.33 -9.07
N GLY A 40 -4.40 -7.15 -8.60
CA GLY A 40 -4.78 -6.10 -7.64
C GLY A 40 -4.03 -6.18 -6.31
N SER A 41 -3.71 -7.38 -5.82
CA SER A 41 -2.92 -7.55 -4.58
C SER A 41 -1.52 -6.95 -4.74
N ARG A 42 -0.86 -7.26 -5.86
CA ARG A 42 0.47 -6.73 -6.21
C ARG A 42 0.43 -5.22 -6.40
N TYR A 43 -0.62 -4.70 -7.05
CA TYR A 43 -0.78 -3.27 -7.25
C TYR A 43 -1.01 -2.53 -5.94
N ARG A 44 -1.84 -3.06 -5.03
CA ARG A 44 -2.06 -2.46 -3.70
C ARG A 44 -0.77 -2.36 -2.91
N VAL A 45 0.00 -3.44 -2.79
CA VAL A 45 1.31 -3.40 -2.10
C VAL A 45 2.24 -2.35 -2.72
N SER A 46 2.24 -2.24 -4.06
CA SER A 46 3.04 -1.23 -4.75
C SER A 46 2.57 0.21 -4.51
N VAL A 47 1.26 0.44 -4.42
CA VAL A 47 0.69 1.74 -4.07
C VAL A 47 1.06 2.07 -2.63
N CYS A 48 0.94 1.14 -1.68
CA CYS A 48 1.32 1.34 -0.28
C CYS A 48 2.78 1.74 -0.13
N ARG A 49 3.70 0.98 -0.77
CA ARG A 49 5.13 1.30 -0.71
C ARG A 49 5.40 2.73 -1.15
N ARG A 50 4.87 3.11 -2.32
CA ARG A 50 5.07 4.46 -2.86
C ARG A 50 4.40 5.52 -2.01
N PHE A 51 3.23 5.24 -1.46
CA PHE A 51 2.53 6.17 -0.59
C PHE A 51 3.38 6.51 0.65
N ILE A 52 3.96 5.49 1.30
CA ILE A 52 4.89 5.65 2.43
C ILE A 52 6.16 6.39 2.00
N GLU A 53 6.76 6.03 0.86
CA GLU A 53 7.96 6.71 0.33
C GLU A 53 7.72 8.18 -0.05
N LEU A 54 6.47 8.59 -0.20
CA LEU A 54 6.04 9.95 -0.52
C LEU A 54 5.66 10.77 0.72
N GLU A 55 5.99 10.31 1.93
CA GLU A 55 5.96 11.15 3.14
C GLU A 55 6.72 12.48 2.86
N ASP A 56 6.13 13.60 3.29
CA ASP A 56 6.61 14.98 3.02
C ASP A 56 6.62 15.43 1.53
N ALA A 57 6.02 14.66 0.62
CA ALA A 57 5.94 15.08 -0.78
C ALA A 57 5.09 16.37 -0.93
N PRO A 58 5.52 17.34 -1.77
CA PRO A 58 4.76 18.57 -1.95
C PRO A 58 3.33 18.33 -2.43
N VAL A 59 2.38 19.03 -1.81
CA VAL A 59 0.97 19.07 -2.22
C VAL A 59 0.84 19.47 -3.69
N LYS A 60 -0.15 18.90 -4.38
CA LYS A 60 -0.43 19.26 -5.77
C LYS A 60 -1.06 20.67 -5.82
N ARG A 61 -0.53 21.49 -6.73
CA ARG A 61 -0.97 22.85 -7.00
C ARG A 61 -1.47 22.96 -8.43
N ASP A 62 -2.47 23.80 -8.66
CA ASP A 62 -2.99 24.08 -10.00
C ASP A 62 -2.08 25.05 -10.75
N ASP A 63 -2.48 25.41 -11.97
CA ASP A 63 -1.72 26.33 -12.84
C ASP A 63 -1.62 27.75 -12.26
N GLU A 64 -2.49 28.11 -11.30
CA GLU A 64 -2.47 29.38 -10.58
C GLU A 64 -1.61 29.32 -9.31
N GLY A 65 -1.11 28.13 -8.96
CA GLY A 65 -0.28 27.87 -7.78
C GLY A 65 -1.08 27.56 -6.52
N GLU A 66 -2.40 27.43 -6.61
CA GLU A 66 -3.29 27.15 -5.49
C GLU A 66 -3.36 25.65 -5.19
N VAL A 67 -3.46 25.31 -3.92
CA VAL A 67 -3.55 23.92 -3.47
C VAL A 67 -4.97 23.42 -3.76
N TYR A 68 -5.10 22.42 -4.63
CA TYR A 68 -6.41 21.87 -5.01
C TYR A 68 -6.68 20.46 -4.45
N ARG A 69 -5.71 19.87 -3.76
CA ARG A 69 -5.85 18.60 -3.04
C ARG A 69 -5.13 18.63 -1.71
N GLY A 70 -5.68 17.91 -0.73
CA GLY A 70 -5.01 17.66 0.55
C GLY A 70 -3.67 16.96 0.35
N GLU A 71 -2.87 16.94 1.42
CA GLU A 71 -1.55 16.29 1.41
C GLU A 71 -1.65 14.79 1.11
N ASP A 72 -2.50 14.07 1.85
CA ASP A 72 -2.68 12.63 1.67
C ASP A 72 -3.33 12.29 0.32
N GLU A 73 -4.27 13.10 -0.15
CA GLU A 73 -4.85 12.93 -1.50
C GLU A 73 -3.80 13.16 -2.60
N SER A 74 -2.90 14.13 -2.40
CA SER A 74 -1.80 14.40 -3.31
C SER A 74 -0.80 13.24 -3.34
N ARG A 75 -0.49 12.66 -2.17
CA ARG A 75 0.34 11.44 -2.04
C ARG A 75 -0.31 10.25 -2.73
N LEU A 76 -1.60 10.01 -2.47
CA LEU A 76 -2.36 8.93 -3.09
C LEU A 76 -2.32 9.01 -4.61
N ASP A 77 -2.64 10.18 -5.18
CA ASP A 77 -2.63 10.33 -6.63
C ASP A 77 -1.23 10.05 -7.21
N ARG A 78 -0.17 10.57 -6.59
CA ARG A 78 1.22 10.32 -7.03
C ARG A 78 1.57 8.83 -6.95
N ALA A 79 1.20 8.16 -5.86
CA ALA A 79 1.46 6.74 -5.67
C ALA A 79 0.73 5.88 -6.73
N LEU A 80 -0.52 6.25 -7.08
CA LEU A 80 -1.28 5.61 -8.15
C LEU A 80 -0.64 5.83 -9.52
N THR A 81 -0.24 7.07 -9.85
CA THR A 81 0.44 7.38 -11.12
C THR A 81 1.76 6.62 -11.25
N GLN A 82 2.63 6.67 -10.24
CA GLN A 82 3.91 5.97 -10.26
C GLN A 82 3.76 4.44 -10.29
N THR A 83 2.73 3.89 -9.65
CA THR A 83 2.42 2.46 -9.77
C THR A 83 1.96 2.11 -11.17
N ALA A 84 1.11 2.93 -11.78
CA ALA A 84 0.66 2.74 -13.16
C ALA A 84 1.85 2.70 -14.14
N GLU A 85 2.79 3.65 -14.01
CA GLU A 85 4.02 3.71 -14.79
C GLU A 85 4.89 2.46 -14.58
N ALA A 86 5.13 2.06 -13.34
CA ALA A 86 6.01 0.93 -13.04
C ALA A 86 5.52 -0.42 -13.57
N TYR A 87 4.20 -0.58 -13.74
CA TYR A 87 3.60 -1.81 -14.27
C TYR A 87 3.16 -1.69 -15.74
N ASP A 88 3.48 -0.58 -16.41
CA ASP A 88 3.05 -0.30 -17.79
C ASP A 88 1.52 -0.45 -17.96
N ARG A 89 0.77 0.23 -17.08
CA ARG A 89 -0.70 0.23 -17.04
C ARG A 89 -1.24 1.65 -16.97
N SER A 90 -2.53 1.80 -17.30
CA SER A 90 -3.22 3.07 -17.07
C SER A 90 -3.57 3.24 -15.59
N GLU A 91 -3.55 4.48 -15.10
CA GLU A 91 -3.98 4.79 -13.73
C GLU A 91 -5.43 4.32 -13.47
N ALA A 92 -6.31 4.45 -14.47
CA ALA A 92 -7.68 3.94 -14.40
C ALA A 92 -7.73 2.43 -14.13
N THR A 93 -6.80 1.65 -14.68
CA THR A 93 -6.69 0.20 -14.40
C THR A 93 -6.28 -0.04 -12.96
N ILE A 94 -5.29 0.71 -12.45
CA ILE A 94 -4.85 0.59 -11.06
C ILE A 94 -6.00 0.96 -10.12
N ARG A 95 -6.69 2.08 -10.36
CA ARG A 95 -7.85 2.51 -9.56
C ARG A 95 -8.99 1.50 -9.58
N SER A 96 -9.35 0.95 -10.74
CA SER A 96 -10.39 -0.09 -10.80
C SER A 96 -10.02 -1.30 -9.95
N LEU A 97 -8.80 -1.83 -10.11
CA LEU A 97 -8.42 -3.09 -9.46
C LEU A 97 -8.06 -2.95 -7.98
N CYS A 98 -7.59 -1.77 -7.54
CA CYS A 98 -7.28 -1.51 -6.15
C CYS A 98 -8.46 -0.94 -5.37
N ILE A 99 -9.35 -0.20 -6.03
CA ILE A 99 -10.37 0.64 -5.39
C ILE A 99 -11.77 0.27 -5.89
N HIS A 100 -12.13 0.59 -7.13
CA HIS A 100 -13.53 0.61 -7.56
C HIS A 100 -14.19 -0.76 -7.67
N ASP A 101 -13.43 -1.81 -7.96
CA ASP A 101 -13.93 -3.20 -8.03
C ASP A 101 -14.01 -3.86 -6.65
N VAL A 102 -13.59 -3.17 -5.58
CA VAL A 102 -13.40 -3.77 -4.25
C VAL A 102 -14.18 -3.07 -3.15
N TYR A 103 -14.12 -1.74 -3.08
CA TYR A 103 -14.90 -0.97 -2.13
C TYR A 103 -16.32 -0.76 -2.66
N ALA A 104 -17.26 -0.44 -1.78
CA ALA A 104 -18.65 -0.16 -2.16
C ALA A 104 -19.05 1.24 -1.70
N GLY A 105 -20.00 1.86 -2.39
CA GLY A 105 -20.46 3.22 -2.10
C GLY A 105 -19.87 4.28 -3.03
N ASP A 106 -20.07 5.54 -2.68
CA ASP A 106 -19.66 6.71 -3.49
C ASP A 106 -18.30 7.28 -3.07
N ASP A 107 -17.80 6.87 -1.90
CA ASP A 107 -16.59 7.33 -1.21
C ASP A 107 -15.44 6.32 -1.28
N GLN A 108 -15.45 5.40 -2.26
CA GLN A 108 -14.49 4.30 -2.39
C GLN A 108 -13.01 4.75 -2.35
N THR A 109 -12.69 5.92 -2.90
CA THR A 109 -11.31 6.45 -2.91
C THR A 109 -10.89 6.94 -1.53
N GLU A 110 -11.82 7.51 -0.76
CA GLU A 110 -11.59 7.94 0.61
C GLU A 110 -11.39 6.72 1.51
N GLN A 111 -12.23 5.69 1.38
CA GLN A 111 -12.06 4.42 2.11
C GLN A 111 -10.68 3.78 1.83
N PHE A 112 -10.22 3.79 0.57
CA PHE A 112 -8.89 3.28 0.24
C PHE A 112 -7.76 4.15 0.81
N LEU A 113 -7.96 5.47 0.91
CA LEU A 113 -7.00 6.38 1.53
C LEU A 113 -6.90 6.14 3.05
N GLU A 114 -8.02 5.95 3.73
CA GLU A 114 -8.05 5.60 5.15
C GLU A 114 -7.30 4.29 5.43
N ASP A 115 -7.51 3.27 4.61
CA ASP A 115 -6.79 2.01 4.71
C ASP A 115 -5.28 2.19 4.47
N LEU A 116 -4.88 3.04 3.52
CA LEU A 116 -3.47 3.37 3.29
C LEU A 116 -2.80 4.04 4.50
N LEU A 117 -3.50 4.96 5.16
CA LEU A 117 -3.01 5.64 6.35
C LEU A 117 -2.88 4.65 7.53
N GLU A 118 -3.80 3.70 7.68
CA GLU A 118 -3.67 2.64 8.69
C GLU A 118 -2.52 1.67 8.36
N VAL A 119 -2.28 1.35 7.07
CA VAL A 119 -1.11 0.57 6.64
C VAL A 119 0.18 1.29 7.01
N GLU A 120 0.30 2.57 6.67
CA GLU A 120 1.47 3.40 6.98
C GLU A 120 1.73 3.45 8.49
N LYS A 121 0.68 3.73 9.27
CA LYS A 121 0.77 3.77 10.73
C LYS A 121 1.32 2.46 11.29
N ARG A 122 0.76 1.30 10.89
CA ARG A 122 1.24 0.00 11.35
C ARG A 122 2.66 -0.30 10.88
N TYR A 123 3.01 0.09 9.66
CA TYR A 123 4.35 -0.09 9.12
C TYR A 123 5.41 0.69 9.91
N ASN A 124 5.06 1.87 10.40
CA ASN A 124 5.97 2.70 11.21
C ASN A 124 6.09 2.24 12.68
N GLU A 125 5.26 1.28 13.12
CA GLU A 125 5.27 0.72 14.48
C GLU A 125 6.12 -0.56 14.63
N ILE A 126 6.60 -1.14 13.52
CA ILE A 126 7.41 -2.38 13.45
C ILE A 126 8.88 -2.13 13.14
#